data_AF-K9PJM8-F1
#
_entry.id   AF-K9PJM8-F1
#
_cell.length_a   1.000
_cell.length_b   1.000
_cell.length_c   1.000
_cell.angle_alpha   90.00
_cell.angle_beta   90.00
_cell.angle_gamma   90.00
#
_symmetry.space_group_name_H-M   'P 1'
#
loop_
_entity.id
_entity.type
_entity.pdbx_description
1 polymer ?
#
loop_
_entity_poly.entity_id
_entity_poly.type
_entity_poly.pdbx_seq_one_letter_code
_entity_poly.pdbx_strand_id
1 'polypeptide(L)'
;MSKFQIEIDFSSVDLASLETEEDFQREAKNLLPKALVKLGESVGEETWEELQNKLKAQGMKVNSSPSEKRKFIQETGRTYQRKASNRERQELEDYIIEQLRQKQR
;
A
#
# COMPACT_ATOMS: atom_id res chain seq x y z
N MET A 1 -16.20 2.57 -4.62
CA MET A 1 -15.28 2.09 -3.56
C MET A 1 -13.96 1.77 -4.23
N SER A 2 -12.85 2.29 -3.70
CA SER A 2 -11.51 2.02 -4.25
C SER A 2 -11.20 0.53 -4.21
N LYS A 3 -10.53 0.02 -5.25
CA LYS A 3 -9.97 -1.33 -5.29
C LYS A 3 -8.84 -1.51 -4.26
N PHE A 4 -8.28 -0.39 -3.77
CA PHE A 4 -7.18 -0.34 -2.82
C PHE A 4 -7.68 0.15 -1.45
N GLN A 5 -7.54 -0.68 -0.42
CA GLN A 5 -7.83 -0.32 0.98
C GLN A 5 -6.55 0.13 1.69
N ILE A 6 -5.86 1.13 1.14
CA ILE A 6 -4.62 1.64 1.73
C ILE A 6 -4.77 3.09 2.16
N GLU A 7 -4.26 3.40 3.35
CA GLU A 7 -4.17 4.78 3.81
C GLU A 7 -2.87 5.40 3.27
N ILE A 8 -2.99 6.28 2.29
CA ILE A 8 -1.85 7.02 1.73
C ILE A 8 -1.66 8.30 2.53
N ASP A 9 -0.43 8.54 2.96
CA ASP A 9 -0.10 9.77 3.68
C ASP A 9 0.14 10.90 2.68
N PHE A 10 -0.75 11.89 2.70
CA PHE A 10 -0.70 13.09 1.88
C PHE A 10 -0.24 14.33 2.67
N SER A 11 0.16 14.16 3.94
CA SER A 11 0.48 15.28 4.83
C SER A 11 1.68 16.11 4.34
N SER A 12 2.57 15.50 3.54
CA SER A 12 3.72 16.17 2.95
C SER A 12 3.43 16.81 1.60
N VAL A 13 2.21 16.68 1.07
CA VAL A 13 1.84 17.20 -0.24
C VAL A 13 1.30 18.62 -0.10
N ASP A 14 1.88 19.56 -0.82
CA ASP A 14 1.33 20.90 -0.96
C ASP A 14 0.21 20.90 -2.00
N LEU A 15 -1.00 20.54 -1.56
CA LEU A 15 -2.20 20.47 -2.42
C LEU A 15 -2.57 21.82 -3.06
N ALA A 16 -2.17 22.95 -2.45
CA ALA A 16 -2.45 24.28 -2.98
C ALA A 16 -1.58 24.60 -4.21
N SER A 17 -0.41 23.98 -4.30
CA SER A 17 0.53 24.14 -5.44
C SER A 17 0.21 23.28 -6.66
N LEU A 18 -0.75 22.34 -6.55
CA LEU A 18 -1.10 21.40 -7.64
C LEU A 18 -2.12 22.03 -8.60
N GLU A 19 -1.68 22.80 -9.57
CA GLU A 19 -2.59 23.49 -10.51
C GLU A 19 -2.79 22.71 -11.82
N THR A 20 -1.76 21.99 -12.28
CA THR A 20 -1.77 21.30 -13.57
C THR A 20 -1.85 19.79 -13.41
N GLU A 21 -2.33 19.11 -14.46
CA GLU A 21 -2.29 17.64 -14.55
C GLU A 21 -0.88 17.08 -14.28
N GLU A 22 0.14 17.78 -14.76
CA GLU A 22 1.54 17.41 -14.63
C GLU A 22 2.01 17.49 -13.17
N ASP A 23 1.50 18.44 -12.39
CA ASP A 23 1.79 18.55 -10.96
C ASP A 23 1.20 17.36 -10.18
N PHE A 24 -0.05 16.98 -10.49
CA PHE A 24 -0.68 15.79 -9.89
C PHE A 24 0.08 14.51 -10.22
N GLN A 25 0.46 14.33 -11.49
CA GLN A 25 1.22 13.16 -11.92
C GLN A 25 2.60 13.11 -11.25
N ARG A 26 3.30 14.23 -11.17
CA ARG A 26 4.60 14.31 -10.48
C ARG A 26 4.48 13.89 -9.03
N GLU A 27 3.47 14.40 -8.34
CA GLU A 27 3.29 14.09 -6.92
C GLU A 27 2.81 12.66 -6.70
N ALA A 28 1.93 12.16 -7.56
CA ALA A 28 1.52 10.76 -7.54
C ALA A 28 2.72 9.81 -7.73
N LYS A 29 3.63 10.11 -8.66
CA LYS A 29 4.88 9.34 -8.86
C LYS A 29 5.79 9.38 -7.63
N ASN A 30 5.84 10.51 -6.91
CA ASN A 30 6.61 10.62 -5.67
C ASN A 30 6.03 9.75 -4.55
N LEU A 31 4.70 9.66 -4.48
CA LEU A 31 3.97 8.87 -3.48
C LEU A 31 3.89 7.37 -3.84
N LEU A 32 3.96 7.03 -5.12
CA LEU A 32 3.75 5.68 -5.65
C LEU A 32 4.63 4.62 -4.97
N PRO A 33 5.95 4.80 -4.76
CA PRO A 33 6.76 3.80 -4.08
C PRO A 33 6.29 3.50 -2.66
N LYS A 34 5.90 4.53 -1.90
CA LYS A 34 5.40 4.37 -0.52
C LYS A 34 4.02 3.71 -0.52
N ALA A 35 3.15 4.10 -1.44
CA ALA A 35 1.82 3.50 -1.59
C ALA A 35 1.90 2.01 -1.97
N LEU A 36 2.82 1.63 -2.87
CA LEU A 36 3.06 0.22 -3.22
C LEU A 36 3.55 -0.59 -2.01
N VAL A 37 4.44 -0.02 -1.19
CA VAL A 37 4.88 -0.69 0.04
C VAL A 37 3.69 -0.90 0.97
N LYS A 38 2.88 0.13 1.24
CA LYS A 38 1.68 0.00 2.07
C LYS A 38 0.68 -1.01 1.54
N LEU A 39 0.49 -1.08 0.23
CA LEU A 39 -0.37 -2.08 -0.41
C LEU A 39 0.14 -3.49 -0.16
N GLY A 40 1.44 -3.73 -0.34
CA GLY A 40 2.04 -5.01 -0.02
C GLY A 40 2.05 -5.33 1.47
N GLU A 41 2.17 -4.33 2.35
CA GLU A 41 2.05 -4.51 3.81
C GLU A 41 0.62 -4.95 4.18
N SER A 42 -0.41 -4.32 3.62
CA SER A 42 -1.82 -4.71 3.82
C SER A 42 -2.09 -6.13 3.36
N VAL A 43 -1.63 -6.50 2.16
CA VAL A 43 -1.74 -7.87 1.64
C VAL A 43 -0.97 -8.84 2.52
N GLY A 44 0.22 -8.45 3.00
CA GLY A 44 1.03 -9.23 3.92
C GLY A 44 0.35 -9.45 5.27
N GLU A 45 -0.35 -8.46 5.79
CA GLU A 45 -1.11 -8.57 7.02
C GLU A 45 -2.28 -9.55 6.88
N GLU A 46 -3.11 -9.41 5.84
CA GLU A 46 -4.20 -10.35 5.56
C GLU A 46 -3.69 -11.78 5.35
N THR A 47 -2.63 -11.93 4.54
CA THR A 47 -2.02 -13.25 4.27
C THR A 47 -1.48 -13.88 5.54
N TRP A 48 -0.85 -13.08 6.41
CA TRP A 48 -0.35 -13.55 7.69
C TRP A 48 -1.49 -14.04 8.58
N GLU A 49 -2.57 -13.26 8.70
CA GLU A 49 -3.72 -13.62 9.52
C GLU A 49 -4.42 -14.88 9.03
N GLU A 50 -4.60 -15.03 7.72
CA GLU A 50 -5.10 -16.26 7.13
C GLU A 50 -4.21 -17.46 7.44
N LEU A 51 -2.89 -17.32 7.32
CA LEU A 51 -1.92 -18.38 7.60
C LEU A 51 -2.01 -18.80 9.08
N GLN A 52 -2.05 -17.82 10.00
CA GLN A 52 -2.19 -18.07 11.43
C GLN A 52 -3.50 -18.81 11.73
N ASN A 53 -4.61 -18.40 11.11
CA ASN A 53 -5.91 -19.03 11.31
C ASN A 53 -5.94 -20.48 10.77
N LYS A 54 -5.35 -20.73 9.60
CA LYS A 54 -5.24 -22.08 9.01
C LYS A 54 -4.38 -23.00 9.88
N LEU A 55 -3.24 -22.53 10.36
CA LEU A 55 -2.36 -23.31 11.24
C LEU A 55 -3.02 -23.63 12.58
N LYS A 56 -3.76 -22.67 13.18
CA LYS A 56 -4.59 -22.92 14.37
C LYS A 56 -5.65 -23.99 14.10
N ALA A 57 -6.35 -23.92 12.97
CA ALA A 57 -7.38 -24.89 12.59
C ALA A 57 -6.82 -26.32 12.40
N GLN A 58 -5.55 -26.43 12.02
CA GLN A 58 -4.82 -27.71 11.90
C GLN A 58 -4.22 -28.21 13.23
N GLY A 59 -4.48 -27.52 14.35
CA GLY A 59 -3.98 -27.92 15.67
C GLY A 59 -2.48 -27.64 15.87
N MET A 60 -1.84 -26.88 14.98
CA MET A 60 -0.45 -26.46 15.15
C MET A 60 -0.36 -25.28 16.11
N LYS A 61 0.59 -25.34 17.06
CA LYS A 61 0.90 -24.19 17.94
C LYS A 61 1.53 -23.08 17.11
N VAL A 62 0.78 -22.02 16.88
CA VAL A 62 1.29 -20.83 16.18
C VAL A 62 1.76 -19.82 17.22
N ASN A 63 3.00 -20.00 17.66
CA ASN A 63 3.70 -19.02 18.49
C ASN A 63 4.43 -18.04 17.57
N SER A 64 3.68 -17.29 16.76
CA SER A 64 4.27 -16.19 16.01
C SER A 64 4.48 -15.00 16.93
N SER A 65 5.73 -14.56 17.07
CA SER A 65 6.02 -13.34 17.81
C SER A 65 5.50 -12.11 17.04
N PRO A 66 5.09 -11.04 17.74
CA PRO A 66 4.73 -9.78 17.09
C PRO A 66 5.85 -9.22 16.19
N SER A 67 7.11 -9.51 16.54
CA SER A 67 8.29 -9.19 15.72
C SER A 67 8.33 -9.92 14.38
N GLU A 68 7.94 -11.19 14.34
CA GLU A 68 7.88 -11.97 13.09
C GLU A 68 6.74 -11.49 12.19
N LYS A 69 5.55 -11.22 12.76
CA LYS A 69 4.44 -10.61 12.00
C LYS A 69 4.91 -9.31 11.35
N ARG A 70 5.54 -8.41 12.12
CA ARG A 70 6.04 -7.13 11.61
C ARG A 70 7.08 -7.32 10.50
N LYS A 71 8.04 -8.23 10.68
CA LYS A 71 9.08 -8.49 9.68
C LYS A 71 8.48 -9.03 8.39
N PHE A 72 7.56 -10.00 8.48
CA PHE A 72 6.87 -10.57 7.33
C PHE A 72 6.11 -9.51 6.53
N ILE A 73 5.35 -8.66 7.22
CA ILE A 73 4.59 -7.56 6.61
C ILE A 73 5.54 -6.60 5.87
N GLN A 74 6.60 -6.14 6.52
CA GLN A 74 7.56 -5.21 5.91
C GLN A 74 8.31 -5.81 4.71
N GLU A 75 8.71 -7.08 4.80
CA GLU A 75 9.36 -7.79 3.69
C GLU A 75 8.40 -7.99 2.51
N THR A 76 7.12 -8.30 2.79
CA THR A 76 6.08 -8.40 1.76
C THR A 76 5.84 -7.06 1.08
N GLY A 77 5.72 -5.96 1.84
CA GLY A 77 5.61 -4.60 1.31
C GLY A 77 6.75 -4.22 0.36
N ARG A 78 7.99 -4.41 0.80
CA ARG A 78 9.19 -4.12 -0.01
C ARG A 78 9.27 -5.01 -1.25
N THR A 79 8.90 -6.28 -1.12
CA THR A 79 8.90 -7.23 -2.25
C THR A 79 7.84 -6.88 -3.27
N TYR A 80 6.64 -6.53 -2.81
CA TYR A 80 5.54 -6.10 -3.65
C TYR A 80 5.90 -4.86 -4.46
N GLN A 81 6.46 -3.83 -3.83
CA GLN A 81 6.92 -2.63 -4.53
C GLN A 81 7.93 -2.93 -5.66
N ARG A 82 8.84 -3.88 -5.46
CA ARG A 82 9.82 -4.29 -6.48
C ARG A 82 9.21 -5.13 -7.60
N LYS A 83 8.21 -5.96 -7.28
CA LYS A 83 7.60 -6.91 -8.23
C LYS A 83 6.32 -6.40 -8.89
N ALA A 84 5.74 -5.30 -8.41
CA ALA A 84 4.52 -4.73 -8.95
C ALA A 84 4.65 -4.47 -10.45
N SER A 85 3.68 -4.97 -11.22
CA SER A 85 3.65 -4.82 -12.66
C SER A 85 3.46 -3.37 -13.08
N ASN A 86 3.84 -3.03 -14.32
CA ASN A 86 3.62 -1.68 -14.86
C ASN A 86 2.13 -1.29 -14.82
N ARG A 87 1.23 -2.25 -15.04
CA ARG A 87 -0.21 -2.04 -14.95
C ARG A 87 -0.65 -1.69 -13.54
N GLU A 88 -0.23 -2.45 -12.53
CA GLU A 88 -0.59 -2.17 -11.13
C GLU A 88 -0.02 -0.82 -10.66
N ARG A 89 1.20 -0.49 -11.10
CA ARG A 89 1.82 0.82 -10.83
C ARG A 89 0.97 1.95 -11.40
N GLN A 90 0.52 1.81 -12.64
CA GLN A 90 -0.34 2.79 -13.29
C GLN A 90 -1.71 2.89 -12.63
N GLU A 91 -2.38 1.76 -12.35
CA GLU A 91 -3.66 1.73 -11.64
C GLU A 91 -3.57 2.43 -10.27
N LEU A 92 -2.44 2.26 -9.56
CA LEU A 92 -2.22 2.90 -8.28
C LEU A 92 -1.84 4.38 -8.40
N GLU A 93 -1.09 4.76 -9.43
CA GLU A 93 -0.79 6.16 -9.74
C GLU A 93 -2.08 6.94 -10.04
N ASP A 94 -2.94 6.39 -10.91
CA ASP A 94 -4.24 6.99 -11.25
C ASP A 94 -5.10 7.14 -9.99
N TYR A 95 -5.11 6.13 -9.11
CA TYR A 95 -5.80 6.21 -7.83
C TYR A 95 -5.26 7.33 -6.92
N ILE A 96 -3.94 7.49 -6.83
CA ILE A 96 -3.32 8.57 -6.05
C ILE A 96 -3.72 9.94 -6.62
N ILE A 97 -3.71 10.10 -7.95
CA ILE A 97 -4.13 11.33 -8.62
C ILE A 97 -5.59 11.65 -8.27
N GLU A 98 -6.49 10.68 -8.35
CA GLU A 98 -7.89 10.87 -7.98
C GLU A 98 -8.05 11.30 -6.51
N GLN A 99 -7.29 10.71 -5.60
CA GLN A 99 -7.29 11.09 -4.17
C GLN A 99 -6.77 12.51 -3.95
N LEU A 100 -5.69 12.91 -4.64
CA LEU A 100 -5.15 14.27 -4.57
C LEU A 100 -6.20 15.30 -5.03
N ARG A 101 -6.88 15.04 -6.14
CA ARG A 101 -7.96 15.92 -6.65
C ARG A 101 -9.14 15.99 -5.69
N GLN A 102 -9.52 14.88 -5.07
CA GLN A 102 -10.61 14.87 -4.07
C GLN A 102 -10.26 15.68 -2.83
N LYS A 103 -8.99 15.68 -2.40
CA LYS A 103 -8.53 16.43 -1.22
C LYS A 103 -8.28 17.92 -1.47
N GLN A 104 -8.10 18.32 -2.73
CA GLN A 104 -7.97 19.73 -3.12
C GLN A 104 -9.32 20.45 -3.21
N ARG A 105 -10.42 19.71 -3.44
CA ARG A 105 -11.79 20.24 -3.46
C ARG A 105 -12.33 20.50 -2.07
#